data_AF-A0A660YJQ5-F1
#
_entry.id   AF-A0A660YJQ5-F1
#
_cell.length_a   1.000
_cell.length_b   1.000
_cell.length_c   1.000
_cell.angle_alpha   90.00
_cell.angle_beta   90.00
_cell.angle_gamma   90.00
#
_symmetry.space_group_name_H-M   'P 1'
#
loop_
_entity.id
_entity.type
_entity.pdbx_description
1 polymer ?
#
loop_
_entity_poly.entity_id
_entity_poly.type
_entity_poly.pdbx_seq_one_letter_code
_entity_poly.pdbx_strand_id
1 'polypeptide(L)'
;MRKILMFMFFSLLLLSGCRAVILESSKPDKDIYIDGIADDWQGKLIYLEKQNISIGLMNDENFLYVCMIIGDTRIQNRIFHTGLELWFDDVHANREKIGLRYPAGNKKQGYNN
;
A
#
# COMPACT_ATOMS: atom_id res chain seq x y z
N MET A 1 -17.36 39.22 -20.23
CA MET A 1 -17.99 37.89 -20.05
C MET A 1 -17.07 36.73 -20.46
N ARG A 2 -16.51 36.69 -21.67
CA ARG A 2 -15.60 35.59 -22.13
C ARG A 2 -14.38 35.33 -21.24
N LYS A 3 -13.74 36.39 -20.71
CA LYS A 3 -12.57 36.28 -19.81
C LYS A 3 -12.93 35.71 -18.42
N ILE A 4 -14.12 36.04 -17.92
CA ILE A 4 -14.63 35.53 -16.64
C ILE A 4 -14.95 34.04 -16.76
N LEU A 5 -15.56 33.63 -17.88
CA LEU A 5 -15.84 32.21 -18.18
C LEU A 5 -14.53 31.39 -18.28
N MET A 6 -13.48 31.96 -18.87
CA MET A 6 -12.18 31.32 -19.01
C MET A 6 -11.42 31.22 -17.68
N PHE A 7 -11.55 32.23 -16.80
CA PHE A 7 -10.99 32.22 -15.45
C PHE A 7 -11.69 31.19 -14.55
N MET A 8 -13.02 31.07 -14.68
CA MET A 8 -13.82 30.09 -13.96
C MET A 8 -13.49 28.65 -14.39
N PHE A 9 -13.24 28.42 -15.68
CA PHE A 9 -12.80 27.12 -16.20
C PHE A 9 -11.37 26.77 -15.73
N PHE A 10 -10.45 27.74 -15.70
CA PHE A 10 -9.09 27.55 -15.21
C PHE A 10 -9.05 27.27 -13.70
N SER A 11 -9.92 27.92 -12.93
CA SER A 11 -10.08 27.67 -11.48
C SER A 11 -10.61 26.26 -11.17
N LEU A 12 -11.41 25.66 -12.07
CA LEU A 12 -12.01 24.35 -11.86
C LEU A 12 -10.99 23.20 -12.04
N LEU A 13 -9.93 23.41 -12.82
CA LEU A 13 -8.86 22.43 -13.05
C LEU A 13 -7.92 22.26 -11.85
N LEU A 14 -7.89 23.24 -10.94
CA LEU A 14 -7.04 23.24 -9.75
C LEU A 14 -7.58 22.37 -8.60
N LEU A 15 -8.78 21.81 -8.74
CA LEU A 15 -9.43 20.98 -7.71
C LEU A 15 -9.09 19.48 -7.83
N SER A 16 -8.14 19.10 -8.69
CA SER A 16 -7.69 17.71 -8.80
C SER A 16 -6.72 17.35 -7.67
N GLY A 17 -7.28 17.01 -6.50
CA GLY A 17 -6.51 16.50 -5.36
C GLY A 17 -6.15 15.02 -5.50
N CYS A 18 -4.89 14.67 -5.22
CA CYS A 18 -4.51 13.28 -5.00
C CYS A 18 -5.01 12.86 -3.62
N ARG A 19 -6.06 12.04 -3.57
CA ARG A 19 -6.58 11.50 -2.30
C ARG A 19 -5.74 10.28 -1.91
N ALA A 20 -5.03 10.36 -0.80
CA ALA A 20 -4.42 9.19 -0.20
C ALA A 20 -5.52 8.26 0.34
N VAL A 21 -5.35 6.96 0.14
CA VAL A 21 -6.18 5.95 0.81
C VAL A 21 -5.59 5.74 2.20
N ILE A 22 -6.39 5.98 3.23
CA ILE A 22 -6.02 5.68 4.61
C ILE A 22 -6.70 4.35 4.96
N LEU A 23 -5.91 3.41 5.47
CA LEU A 23 -6.37 2.11 5.94
C LEU A 23 -6.03 2.03 7.42
N GLU A 24 -7.04 1.75 8.25
CA GLU A 24 -6.83 1.47 9.66
C GLU A 24 -6.57 -0.03 9.85
N SER A 25 -5.60 -0.37 10.70
CA SER A 25 -5.39 -1.77 11.08
C SER A 25 -6.45 -2.21 12.09
N SER A 26 -6.79 -3.50 12.05
CA SER A 26 -7.68 -4.12 13.02
C SER A 26 -6.95 -5.17 13.86
N LYS A 27 -7.52 -5.59 14.98
CA LYS A 27 -6.99 -6.75 15.71
C LYS A 27 -7.41 -8.06 15.00
N PRO A 28 -6.53 -9.06 14.91
CA PRO A 28 -6.92 -10.41 14.49
C PRO A 28 -7.98 -11.00 15.44
N ASP A 29 -8.96 -11.72 14.89
CA ASP A 29 -9.97 -12.44 15.71
C ASP A 29 -9.47 -13.86 16.09
N LYS A 30 -8.45 -14.32 15.37
CA LYS A 30 -7.74 -15.59 15.52
C LYS A 30 -6.29 -15.42 15.09
N ASP A 31 -5.46 -16.43 15.35
CA ASP A 31 -4.09 -16.46 14.87
C ASP A 31 -4.02 -16.34 13.34
N ILE A 32 -3.06 -15.55 12.86
CA ILE A 32 -2.80 -15.36 11.43
C ILE A 32 -1.63 -16.26 11.05
N TYR A 33 -1.86 -17.22 10.15
CA TYR A 33 -0.79 -18.05 9.61
C TYR A 33 -0.20 -17.42 8.34
N ILE A 34 1.13 -17.31 8.27
CA ILE A 34 1.84 -16.73 7.12
C ILE A 34 2.13 -17.83 6.09
N ASP A 35 1.08 -18.34 5.45
CA ASP A 35 1.15 -19.42 4.44
C ASP A 35 0.77 -18.96 3.02
N GLY A 36 0.33 -17.71 2.86
CA GLY A 36 -0.11 -17.12 1.60
C GLY A 36 -1.58 -17.39 1.26
N ILE A 37 -2.35 -18.03 2.17
CA ILE A 37 -3.78 -18.25 2.06
C ILE A 37 -4.52 -17.14 2.82
N ALA A 38 -5.54 -16.55 2.22
CA ALA A 38 -6.21 -15.36 2.77
C ALA A 38 -7.44 -15.68 3.65
N ASP A 39 -7.72 -16.95 3.94
CA ASP A 39 -8.92 -17.39 4.66
C ASP A 39 -9.00 -16.83 6.09
N ASP A 40 -7.85 -16.52 6.70
CA ASP A 40 -7.76 -15.90 8.01
C ASP A 40 -8.24 -14.43 8.03
N TRP A 41 -8.41 -13.82 6.87
CA TRP A 41 -8.72 -12.39 6.75
C TRP A 41 -10.22 -12.08 6.76
N GLN A 42 -11.10 -13.06 6.56
CA GLN A 42 -12.57 -13.01 6.81
C GLN A 42 -13.26 -11.65 6.52
N GLY A 43 -13.02 -11.05 5.35
CA GLY A 43 -13.67 -9.80 4.95
C GLY A 43 -12.99 -8.51 5.44
N LYS A 44 -11.83 -8.60 6.11
CA LYS A 44 -10.98 -7.46 6.50
C LYS A 44 -10.05 -6.97 5.37
N LEU A 45 -10.36 -7.35 4.13
CA LEU A 45 -9.67 -6.88 2.92
C LEU A 45 -10.51 -5.80 2.25
N ILE A 46 -9.86 -4.71 1.85
CA ILE A 46 -10.46 -3.63 1.08
C ILE A 46 -9.92 -3.70 -0.35
N TYR A 47 -10.83 -3.63 -1.31
CA TYR A 47 -10.46 -3.56 -2.72
C TYR A 47 -10.15 -2.12 -3.13
N LEU A 48 -8.95 -1.91 -3.66
CA LEU A 48 -8.48 -0.63 -4.16
C LEU A 48 -8.64 -0.59 -5.68
N GLU A 49 -9.77 -0.08 -6.15
CA GLU A 49 -10.14 -0.10 -7.58
C GLU A 49 -9.07 0.50 -8.49
N LYS A 50 -8.48 1.64 -8.10
CA LYS A 50 -7.47 2.34 -8.89
C LYS A 50 -6.19 1.50 -9.08
N GLN A 51 -5.86 0.68 -8.10
CA GLN A 51 -4.68 -0.17 -8.10
C GLN A 51 -5.00 -1.61 -8.56
N ASN A 52 -6.28 -1.99 -8.62
CA ASN A 52 -6.74 -3.33 -8.93
C ASN A 52 -6.13 -4.40 -8.00
N ILE A 53 -6.10 -4.12 -6.70
CA ILE A 53 -5.60 -5.02 -5.65
C ILE A 53 -6.55 -5.03 -4.46
N SER A 54 -6.57 -6.13 -3.71
CA SER A 54 -7.16 -6.14 -2.36
C SER A 54 -6.05 -6.10 -1.32
N ILE A 55 -6.23 -5.31 -0.27
CA ILE A 55 -5.26 -5.16 0.81
C ILE A 55 -5.97 -5.15 2.16
N GLY A 56 -5.34 -5.75 3.17
CA GLY A 56 -5.76 -5.65 4.56
C GLY A 56 -4.57 -5.45 5.49
N LEU A 57 -4.85 -4.80 6.62
CA LEU A 57 -3.91 -4.60 7.71
C LEU A 57 -4.51 -5.12 9.02
N MET A 58 -3.76 -5.95 9.73
CA MET A 58 -4.07 -6.31 11.11
C MET A 58 -2.84 -6.18 11.98
N ASN A 59 -2.99 -5.96 13.28
CA ASN A 59 -1.86 -5.94 14.19
C ASN A 59 -2.22 -6.48 15.58
N ASP A 60 -1.21 -7.00 16.26
CA ASP A 60 -1.26 -7.36 17.68
C ASP A 60 -0.13 -6.64 18.45
N GLU A 61 0.23 -7.16 19.63
CA GLU A 61 1.30 -6.60 20.47
C GLU A 61 2.70 -6.77 19.88
N ASN A 62 2.90 -7.71 18.96
CA ASN A 62 4.20 -8.14 18.46
C ASN A 62 4.37 -7.90 16.95
N PHE A 63 3.30 -7.99 16.16
CA PHE A 63 3.37 -8.02 14.70
C PHE A 63 2.36 -7.11 14.02
N LEU A 64 2.77 -6.59 12.87
CA LEU A 64 1.91 -6.00 11.86
C LEU A 64 1.77 -7.00 10.70
N TYR A 65 0.55 -7.45 10.48
CA TYR A 65 0.16 -8.36 9.40
C TYR A 65 -0.32 -7.55 8.21
N VAL A 66 0.20 -7.89 7.03
CA VAL A 66 -0.19 -7.30 5.75
C VAL A 66 -0.55 -8.41 4.78
N CYS A 67 -1.77 -8.39 4.25
CA CYS A 67 -2.18 -9.26 3.16
C CYS A 67 -2.49 -8.43 1.93
N MET A 68 -1.98 -8.89 0.79
CA MET A 68 -2.21 -8.29 -0.51
C MET A 68 -2.60 -9.39 -1.49
N ILE A 69 -3.78 -9.26 -2.08
CA ILE A 69 -4.26 -10.15 -3.15
C ILE A 69 -4.26 -9.37 -4.46
N ILE A 70 -3.59 -9.94 -5.46
CA ILE A 70 -3.43 -9.33 -6.77
C ILE A 70 -4.00 -10.29 -7.79
N GLY A 71 -5.16 -9.96 -8.36
CA GLY A 71 -5.78 -10.77 -9.42
C GLY A 71 -5.21 -10.52 -10.82
N ASP A 72 -4.60 -9.34 -11.02
CA ASP A 72 -4.09 -8.93 -12.32
C ASP A 72 -2.67 -9.47 -12.57
N THR A 73 -2.55 -10.35 -13.57
CA THR A 73 -1.28 -10.98 -13.96
C THR A 73 -0.22 -9.98 -14.43
N ARG A 74 -0.60 -8.81 -14.94
CA ARG A 74 0.33 -7.76 -15.33
C ARG A 74 0.97 -7.13 -14.08
N ILE A 75 0.18 -6.92 -13.04
CA ILE A 75 0.68 -6.39 -11.75
C ILE A 75 1.55 -7.44 -11.06
N GLN A 76 1.12 -8.70 -11.05
CA GLN A 76 1.92 -9.81 -10.51
C GLN A 76 3.29 -9.88 -11.20
N ASN A 77 3.31 -9.93 -12.54
CA ASN A 77 4.55 -9.95 -13.31
C ASN A 77 5.43 -8.75 -13.00
N ARG A 78 4.84 -7.55 -12.93
CA ARG A 78 5.59 -6.35 -12.56
C ARG A 78 6.24 -6.51 -11.20
N ILE A 79 5.53 -6.96 -10.17
CA ILE A 79 6.09 -7.18 -8.83
C ILE A 79 7.23 -8.21 -8.87
N PHE A 80 7.06 -9.33 -9.56
CA PHE A 80 8.12 -10.35 -9.65
C PHE A 80 9.39 -9.83 -10.36
N HIS A 81 9.27 -8.90 -11.30
CA HIS A 81 10.42 -8.35 -12.04
C HIS A 81 11.03 -7.12 -11.36
N THR A 82 10.22 -6.21 -10.82
CA THR A 82 10.68 -4.92 -10.29
C THR A 82 10.81 -4.90 -8.78
N GLY A 83 10.13 -5.82 -8.08
CA GLY A 83 9.95 -5.80 -6.64
C GLY A 83 8.71 -4.99 -6.22
N LEU A 84 8.18 -5.36 -5.07
CA LEU A 84 7.22 -4.68 -4.21
C LEU A 84 7.99 -4.19 -2.97
N GLU A 85 7.83 -2.93 -2.60
CA GLU A 85 8.49 -2.34 -1.43
C GLU A 85 7.43 -1.83 -0.45
N LEU A 86 7.50 -2.29 0.80
CA LEU A 86 6.73 -1.77 1.93
C LEU A 86 7.65 -0.91 2.78
N TRP A 87 7.28 0.35 2.99
CA TRP A 87 8.03 1.29 3.81
C TRP A 87 7.28 1.58 5.09
N PHE A 88 7.96 1.48 6.22
CA PHE A 88 7.47 1.86 7.54
C PHE A 88 8.14 3.16 7.95
N ASP A 89 7.33 4.15 8.28
CA ASP A 89 7.74 5.48 8.71
C ASP A 89 7.08 5.72 10.07
N ASP A 90 7.87 5.80 11.14
CA ASP A 90 7.35 6.16 12.46
C ASP A 90 7.26 7.67 12.54
N VAL A 91 6.02 8.17 12.59
CA VAL A 91 5.70 9.60 12.67
C VAL A 91 6.39 10.30 13.84
N HIS A 92 6.78 9.56 14.88
CA HIS A 92 7.43 10.09 16.10
C HIS A 92 8.96 9.94 16.10
N ALA A 93 9.54 9.14 15.20
CA ALA A 93 10.97 8.89 15.19
C ALA A 93 11.66 9.74 14.11
N ASN A 94 12.58 10.61 14.54
CA ASN A 94 13.50 11.32 13.66
C ASN A 94 14.56 10.39 13.02
N ARG A 95 14.21 9.11 12.72
CA ARG A 95 15.13 8.04 12.34
C ARG A 95 14.56 7.15 11.23
N GLU A 96 15.52 6.62 10.46
CA GLU A 96 15.50 5.65 9.38
C GLU A 96 14.17 4.96 9.03
N LYS A 97 13.78 5.10 7.75
CA LYS A 97 12.67 4.35 7.14
C LYS A 97 13.06 2.89 7.00
N ILE A 98 12.25 1.99 7.56
CA ILE A 98 12.44 0.55 7.37
C ILE A 98 11.72 0.13 6.10
N GLY A 99 12.45 -0.49 5.16
CA GLY A 99 11.92 -0.99 3.90
C GLY A 99 11.97 -2.50 3.81
N LEU A 100 10.86 -3.14 3.45
CA LEU A 100 10.78 -4.56 3.09
C LEU A 100 10.60 -4.68 1.58
N ARG A 101 11.37 -5.54 0.92
CA ARG A 101 11.26 -5.79 -0.54
C ARG A 101 10.90 -7.25 -0.85
N TYR A 102 9.93 -7.45 -1.74
CA TYR A 102 9.50 -8.76 -2.23
C TYR A 102 9.42 -8.80 -3.77
N PRO A 103 9.81 -9.87 -4.48
CA PRO A 103 10.58 -11.00 -3.95
C PRO A 103 11.96 -10.53 -3.49
N ALA A 104 12.52 -11.23 -2.49
CA ALA A 104 13.84 -10.95 -1.96
C ALA A 104 14.94 -11.42 -2.95
N GLY A 105 15.07 -10.75 -4.09
CA GLY A 105 16.02 -11.11 -5.16
C GLY A 105 17.39 -10.43 -5.01
N ASN A 106 18.43 -11.24 -4.75
CA ASN A 106 19.88 -11.07 -4.91
C ASN A 106 20.49 -9.68 -5.21
N LYS A 107 20.27 -8.67 -4.36
CA LYS A 107 21.25 -7.59 -4.19
C LYS A 107 21.88 -7.74 -2.82
N LYS A 108 23.22 -7.85 -2.77
CA LYS A 108 24.01 -7.55 -1.58
C LYS A 108 23.44 -6.26 -1.00
N GLN A 109 22.97 -6.30 0.24
CA GLN A 109 22.50 -5.14 0.99
C GLN A 109 23.63 -4.10 0.99
N GLY A 110 23.56 -3.15 0.07
CA GLY A 110 24.34 -1.93 0.12
C GLY A 110 23.56 -0.93 0.94
N TYR A 111 23.73 -0.98 2.26
CA TYR A 111 23.58 0.21 3.08
C TYR A 111 24.64 1.19 2.61
N ASN A 112 24.23 2.23 1.87
CA ASN A 112 25.09 3.38 1.66
C ASN A 112 24.95 4.27 2.89
N ASN A 113 26.08 4.41 3.61
CA ASN A 113 26.32 5.41 4.64
C ASN A 113 26.03 6.83 4.13
#